data_AF-A0A7Y3SX51-F1
#
_entry.id   AF-A0A7Y3SX51-F1
#
_cell.length_a   1.000
_cell.length_b   1.000
_cell.length_c   1.000
_cell.angle_alpha   90.00
_cell.angle_beta   90.00
_cell.angle_gamma   90.00
#
_symmetry.space_group_name_H-M   'P 1'
#
loop_
_entity.id
_entity.type
_entity.pdbx_description
1 polymer ?
#
loop_
_entity_poly.entity_id
_entity_poly.type
_entity_poly.pdbx_seq_one_letter_code
_entity_poly.pdbx_strand_id
1 'polypeptide(L)'
;MEFKLRQVISVGDKFKYDYDFGSTTALKLEVIDEYVVGENYSQIEILSRNDEIQNFCANCNQKAKYFDYEEEKYYCADCIDEDGDMVDEFEYTNSPRDGVCGYVGDRDTEKQYLPGNKFKIKKTKTKGRKDIVPFIENDELEIDDFKGDFASFLDIAMDDMNSEVGYKAKKLLNRLKRGQFTHDLRKLLECETKDELLKTTSMLNITKVSKFNKGQLIEKLLEVYEEKITKALYLIDSERYEFLKRIMENQGYISFEDDKFTSNPEYFLECGFVFAAMREDGIYLIMPNETINAIKSIDNGEYRKILAKNTEIIKLMWGMTYNYGVLFMGDFIKMLNNYIDYSLDETDIYAVVVSGADYYDTYMLQGNIASSIMVPLEETINIINTRDNISSDRDFCIIKKAELLEAASEEYLIENKIGMRLKKYLENNWEIEETQIEMIIINLYDDIQENEREEVLDNIIGALGDISENDLQKLLVEINSFINNTRLWRLKGYTFNELNSEDNNNNNNSTPKIGRNDLCICGSGKKYKKCCGSKVIQLF
;
A
#
# COMPACT_ATOMS: atom_id res chain seq x y z
N MET A 1 12.06 9.61 -10.19
CA MET A 1 12.51 8.36 -9.54
C MET A 1 12.86 8.71 -8.11
N GLU A 2 12.02 8.27 -7.19
CA GLU A 2 12.07 8.70 -5.79
C GLU A 2 12.83 7.69 -4.91
N PHE A 3 12.97 6.44 -5.35
CA PHE A 3 13.78 5.42 -4.69
C PHE A 3 15.20 5.35 -5.26
N LYS A 4 16.22 5.19 -4.40
CA LYS A 4 17.56 4.81 -4.87
C LYS A 4 17.55 3.32 -5.20
N LEU A 5 18.13 2.95 -6.33
CA LEU A 5 18.16 1.56 -6.80
C LEU A 5 18.68 0.57 -5.72
N ARG A 6 19.73 0.95 -4.98
CA ARG A 6 20.29 0.16 -3.87
C ARG A 6 19.33 -0.13 -2.70
N GLN A 7 18.21 0.60 -2.60
CA GLN A 7 17.22 0.42 -1.54
C GLN A 7 16.14 -0.61 -1.93
N VAL A 8 16.04 -0.94 -3.23
CA VAL A 8 14.94 -1.73 -3.77
C VAL A 8 15.37 -3.05 -4.41
N ILE A 9 16.65 -3.20 -4.76
CA ILE A 9 17.20 -4.43 -5.34
C ILE A 9 18.55 -4.79 -4.71
N SER A 10 18.84 -6.08 -4.64
CA SER A 10 20.08 -6.71 -4.16
C SER A 10 20.67 -7.65 -5.23
N VAL A 11 21.97 -7.94 -5.12
CA VAL A 11 22.64 -8.91 -6.01
C VAL A 11 21.94 -10.28 -5.90
N GLY A 12 21.60 -10.86 -7.06
CA GLY A 12 20.85 -12.10 -7.19
C GLY A 12 19.35 -11.93 -7.40
N ASP A 13 18.80 -10.73 -7.21
CA ASP A 13 17.37 -10.47 -7.39
C ASP A 13 16.95 -10.67 -8.85
N LYS A 14 15.77 -11.29 -9.02
CA LYS A 14 15.12 -11.51 -10.31
C LYS A 14 13.76 -10.84 -10.30
N PHE A 15 13.58 -9.87 -11.18
CA PHE A 15 12.35 -9.10 -11.25
C PHE A 15 11.89 -8.92 -12.68
N LYS A 16 10.62 -8.54 -12.84
CA LYS A 16 10.07 -8.17 -14.14
C LYS A 16 10.00 -6.66 -14.22
N TYR A 17 10.24 -6.15 -15.41
CA TYR A 17 10.11 -4.73 -15.69
C TYR A 17 9.36 -4.56 -16.99
N ASP A 18 8.17 -4.00 -16.88
CA ASP A 18 7.30 -3.73 -18.01
C ASP A 18 7.47 -2.25 -18.37
N TYR A 19 7.80 -1.96 -19.63
CA TYR A 19 8.03 -0.59 -20.11
C TYR A 19 7.36 -0.34 -21.46
N ASP A 20 7.19 0.96 -21.80
CA ASP A 20 6.55 1.55 -22.99
C ASP A 20 5.10 2.05 -22.82
N PHE A 21 4.81 3.22 -23.41
CA PHE A 21 3.52 3.94 -23.38
C PHE A 21 2.49 3.49 -24.43
N GLY A 22 2.62 2.30 -25.02
CA GLY A 22 1.72 1.85 -26.09
C GLY A 22 1.59 0.35 -26.24
N SER A 23 2.68 -0.34 -26.61
CA SER A 23 2.74 -1.80 -26.60
C SER A 23 3.75 -2.23 -25.54
N THR A 24 3.30 -2.86 -24.46
CA THR A 24 4.16 -3.18 -23.31
C THR A 24 5.25 -4.18 -23.66
N THR A 25 6.50 -3.81 -23.39
CA THR A 25 7.65 -4.71 -23.43
C THR A 25 7.91 -5.24 -22.01
N ALA A 26 7.73 -6.54 -21.81
CA ALA A 26 7.98 -7.19 -20.54
C ALA A 26 9.40 -7.79 -20.50
N LEU A 27 10.27 -7.20 -19.69
CA LEU A 27 11.62 -7.68 -19.44
C LEU A 27 11.67 -8.56 -18.20
N LYS A 28 12.55 -9.56 -18.23
CA LYS A 28 13.02 -10.26 -17.04
C LYS A 28 14.44 -9.81 -16.78
N LEU A 29 14.65 -9.17 -15.64
CA LEU A 29 15.94 -8.62 -15.23
C LEU A 29 16.50 -9.44 -14.06
N GLU A 30 17.83 -9.51 -14.02
CA GLU A 30 18.58 -10.14 -12.94
C GLU A 30 19.70 -9.19 -12.52
N VAL A 31 19.84 -8.96 -11.22
CA VAL A 31 20.96 -8.19 -10.67
C VAL A 31 22.16 -9.14 -10.56
N ILE A 32 23.07 -9.05 -11.52
CA ILE A 32 24.18 -10.00 -11.61
C ILE A 32 25.28 -9.69 -10.60
N ASP A 33 25.61 -8.40 -10.40
CA ASP A 33 26.71 -7.99 -9.54
C ASP A 33 26.60 -6.51 -9.14
N GLU A 34 27.41 -6.08 -8.17
CA GLU A 34 27.57 -4.69 -7.74
C GLU A 34 29.03 -4.24 -7.88
N TYR A 35 29.25 -3.13 -8.59
CA TYR A 35 30.59 -2.55 -8.77
C TYR A 35 30.72 -1.25 -7.98
N VAL A 36 31.67 -1.20 -7.05
CA VAL A 36 32.02 0.04 -6.34
C VAL A 36 32.84 0.93 -7.26
N VAL A 37 32.26 2.07 -7.62
CA VAL A 37 32.90 3.11 -8.45
C VAL A 37 33.38 4.26 -7.58
N GLY A 38 34.45 4.94 -8.00
CA GLY A 38 34.98 6.11 -7.26
C GLY A 38 34.01 7.31 -7.28
N GLU A 39 34.16 8.23 -6.32
CA GLU A 39 33.26 9.41 -6.15
C GLU A 39 33.11 10.31 -7.39
N ASN A 40 34.04 10.22 -8.34
CA ASN A 40 34.00 10.98 -9.59
C ASN A 40 33.09 10.35 -10.67
N TYR A 41 32.56 9.15 -10.42
CA TYR A 41 31.69 8.43 -11.33
C TYR A 41 30.24 8.86 -11.12
N SER A 42 29.74 9.70 -12.02
CA SER A 42 28.43 10.34 -11.87
C SER A 42 27.37 9.85 -12.86
N GLN A 43 27.64 8.80 -13.63
CA GLN A 43 26.79 8.41 -14.77
C GLN A 43 26.58 6.89 -14.88
N ILE A 44 25.56 6.48 -15.63
CA ILE A 44 25.33 5.09 -15.99
C ILE A 44 26.18 4.76 -17.22
N GLU A 45 26.83 3.60 -17.24
CA GLU A 45 27.52 3.06 -18.43
C GLU A 45 26.92 1.72 -18.83
N ILE A 46 26.80 1.50 -20.14
CA ILE A 46 26.34 0.25 -20.73
C ILE A 46 27.54 -0.69 -20.86
N LEU A 47 27.49 -1.83 -20.18
CA LEU A 47 28.55 -2.84 -20.23
C LEU A 47 28.46 -3.76 -21.45
N SER A 48 27.26 -3.95 -22.00
CA SER A 48 26.99 -4.81 -23.16
C SER A 48 25.75 -4.35 -23.92
N ARG A 49 25.74 -4.51 -25.25
CA ARG A 49 24.58 -4.23 -26.11
C ARG A 49 24.45 -5.28 -27.20
N ASN A 50 23.28 -5.37 -27.81
CA ASN A 50 23.05 -6.24 -28.96
C ASN A 50 23.92 -5.82 -30.15
N ASP A 51 24.26 -6.79 -30.98
CA ASP A 51 24.86 -6.53 -32.29
C ASP A 51 23.86 -5.77 -33.17
N GLU A 52 24.37 -4.79 -33.92
CA GLU A 52 23.57 -3.95 -34.81
C GLU A 52 22.91 -4.80 -35.91
N ILE A 53 21.58 -4.72 -36.01
CA ILE A 53 20.83 -5.38 -37.08
C ILE A 53 21.25 -4.79 -38.42
N GLN A 54 21.69 -5.64 -39.34
CA GLN A 54 22.00 -5.23 -40.71
C GLN A 54 20.80 -5.55 -41.61
N ASN A 55 20.23 -4.52 -42.22
CA ASN A 55 19.14 -4.65 -43.18
C ASN A 55 19.68 -4.75 -44.62
N PHE A 56 19.10 -5.65 -45.41
CA PHE A 56 19.53 -5.94 -46.78
C PHE A 56 18.42 -5.66 -47.79
N CYS A 57 18.79 -5.15 -48.95
CA CYS A 57 17.90 -4.83 -50.05
C CYS A 57 17.16 -6.08 -50.55
N ALA A 58 15.84 -6.02 -50.65
CA ALA A 58 15.01 -7.13 -51.11
C ALA A 58 15.35 -7.60 -52.54
N ASN A 59 15.79 -6.70 -53.42
CA ASN A 59 16.08 -7.02 -54.82
C ASN A 59 17.51 -7.55 -55.07
N CYS A 60 18.53 -6.92 -54.49
CA CYS A 60 19.93 -7.22 -54.82
C CYS A 60 20.77 -7.72 -53.63
N ASN A 61 20.17 -7.78 -52.43
CA ASN A 61 20.81 -8.22 -51.19
C ASN A 61 22.05 -7.41 -50.76
N GLN A 62 22.25 -6.21 -51.34
CA GLN A 62 23.21 -5.23 -50.82
C GLN A 62 22.68 -4.56 -49.55
N LYS A 63 23.54 -3.81 -48.84
CA LYS A 63 23.11 -3.06 -47.64
C LYS A 63 21.98 -2.09 -48.00
N ALA A 64 20.87 -2.16 -47.27
CA ALA A 64 19.74 -1.26 -47.48
C ALA A 64 19.99 0.11 -46.84
N LYS A 65 19.31 1.12 -47.39
CA LYS A 65 19.33 2.51 -46.93
C LYS A 65 17.91 3.09 -46.79
N TYR A 66 16.95 2.53 -47.51
CA TYR A 66 15.57 2.98 -47.54
C TYR A 66 14.64 1.86 -47.04
N PHE A 67 13.56 2.25 -46.40
CA PHE A 67 12.44 1.39 -46.05
C PHE A 67 11.20 1.89 -46.77
N ASP A 68 10.55 0.98 -47.49
CA ASP A 68 9.29 1.22 -48.17
C ASP A 68 8.15 0.73 -47.27
N TYR A 69 7.30 1.65 -46.80
CA TYR A 69 6.20 1.34 -45.90
C TYR A 69 4.99 0.72 -46.61
N GLU A 70 4.84 0.88 -47.92
CA GLU A 70 3.77 0.21 -48.68
C GLU A 70 4.09 -1.26 -48.90
N GLU A 71 5.35 -1.56 -49.21
CA GLU A 71 5.79 -2.95 -49.43
C GLU A 71 6.30 -3.66 -48.17
N GLU A 72 6.52 -2.92 -47.08
CA GLU A 72 7.17 -3.37 -45.84
C GLU A 72 8.54 -4.02 -46.11
N LYS A 73 9.34 -3.42 -47.00
CA LYS A 73 10.65 -3.96 -47.45
C LYS A 73 11.76 -2.93 -47.42
N TYR A 74 12.98 -3.45 -47.29
CA TYR A 74 14.21 -2.67 -47.33
C TYR A 74 14.78 -2.62 -48.75
N TYR A 75 15.29 -1.46 -49.15
CA TYR A 75 15.90 -1.23 -50.46
C TYR A 75 17.23 -0.47 -50.36
N CYS A 76 18.15 -0.74 -51.29
CA CYS A 76 19.34 0.10 -51.48
C CYS A 76 19.00 1.28 -52.41
N ALA A 77 19.88 2.28 -52.47
CA ALA A 77 19.70 3.47 -53.30
C ALA A 77 19.51 3.16 -54.81
N ASP A 78 20.06 2.06 -55.30
CA ASP A 78 19.96 1.69 -56.72
C ASP A 78 18.67 0.93 -57.06
N CYS A 79 17.98 0.39 -56.05
CA CYS A 79 16.84 -0.51 -56.22
C CYS A 79 15.53 0.07 -55.69
N ILE A 80 15.58 1.24 -55.06
CA ILE A 80 14.40 1.94 -54.56
C ILE A 80 13.68 2.65 -55.71
N ASP A 81 12.35 2.64 -55.67
CA ASP A 81 11.54 3.50 -56.53
C ASP A 81 11.35 4.85 -55.83
N GLU A 82 12.12 5.86 -56.25
CA GLU A 82 12.11 7.20 -55.62
C GLU A 82 10.78 7.94 -55.81
N ASP A 83 9.89 7.45 -56.68
CA ASP A 83 8.56 8.01 -56.93
C ASP A 83 7.47 7.45 -55.98
N GLY A 84 7.82 6.56 -55.04
CA GLY A 84 6.92 6.04 -54.02
C GLY A 84 6.64 7.06 -52.91
N ASP A 85 5.37 7.40 -52.69
CA ASP A 85 4.94 8.44 -51.72
C ASP A 85 5.22 8.09 -50.24
N MET A 86 5.64 6.85 -49.94
CA MET A 86 5.80 6.30 -48.58
C MET A 86 7.15 5.59 -48.39
N VAL A 87 8.23 6.23 -48.83
CA VAL A 87 9.61 5.73 -48.69
C VAL A 87 10.42 6.70 -47.81
N ASP A 88 11.03 6.18 -46.75
CA ASP A 88 11.96 6.96 -45.92
C ASP A 88 13.37 6.35 -45.90
N GLU A 89 14.36 7.23 -45.79
CA GLU A 89 15.69 6.84 -45.34
C GLU A 89 15.61 6.50 -43.85
N PHE A 90 15.90 5.25 -43.48
CA PHE A 90 15.82 4.84 -42.08
C PHE A 90 17.13 5.18 -41.36
N GLU A 91 17.01 5.85 -40.22
CA GLU A 91 18.14 6.12 -39.33
C GLU A 91 18.43 4.94 -38.39
N TYR A 92 19.57 5.01 -37.70
CA TYR A 92 20.05 3.97 -36.80
C TYR A 92 19.17 3.81 -35.55
N THR A 93 18.66 2.59 -35.33
CA THR A 93 17.95 2.20 -34.11
C THR A 93 18.33 0.76 -33.72
N ASN A 94 19.23 0.59 -32.74
CA ASN A 94 19.66 -0.74 -32.26
C ASN A 94 18.71 -1.30 -31.18
N SER A 95 17.41 -1.16 -31.44
CA SER A 95 16.35 -1.64 -30.56
C SER A 95 15.71 -2.89 -31.17
N PRO A 96 15.46 -3.95 -30.39
CA PRO A 96 14.66 -5.10 -30.84
C PRO A 96 13.22 -4.76 -31.22
N ARG A 97 12.80 -3.50 -31.00
CA ARG A 97 11.44 -2.97 -31.11
C ARG A 97 11.33 -1.85 -32.14
N ASP A 98 12.37 -1.67 -32.94
CA ASP A 98 12.36 -0.74 -34.06
C ASP A 98 11.11 -0.96 -34.94
N GLY A 99 10.39 0.12 -35.27
CA GLY A 99 9.14 0.08 -36.02
C GLY A 99 7.85 -0.32 -35.27
N VAL A 100 7.90 -0.70 -33.98
CA VAL A 100 6.71 -1.19 -33.22
C VAL A 100 6.11 -0.15 -32.27
N CYS A 101 6.91 0.81 -31.83
CA CYS A 101 6.45 1.96 -31.04
C CYS A 101 7.20 3.20 -31.53
N GLY A 102 6.59 4.39 -31.44
CA GLY A 102 7.14 5.68 -31.90
C GLY A 102 8.38 6.18 -31.15
N TYR A 103 9.33 5.28 -30.87
CA TYR A 103 10.64 5.58 -30.34
C TYR A 103 11.45 6.30 -31.40
N VAL A 104 11.94 7.49 -31.05
CA VAL A 104 12.89 8.25 -31.86
C VAL A 104 14.18 8.32 -31.07
N GLY A 105 15.26 7.75 -31.60
CA GLY A 105 16.56 7.73 -30.95
C GLY A 105 17.66 7.73 -32.00
N ASP A 106 18.63 8.65 -31.86
CA ASP A 106 19.80 8.72 -32.74
C ASP A 106 21.01 8.08 -32.05
N ARG A 107 21.97 7.60 -32.85
CA ARG A 107 23.25 7.01 -32.42
C ARG A 107 24.02 7.93 -31.47
N ASP A 108 23.86 9.24 -31.59
CA ASP A 108 24.56 10.19 -30.74
C ASP A 108 24.00 10.26 -29.32
N THR A 109 22.74 9.86 -29.12
CA THR A 109 22.08 9.87 -27.80
C THR A 109 22.70 8.84 -26.83
N GLU A 110 23.24 7.75 -27.37
CA GLU A 110 23.89 6.68 -26.61
C GLU A 110 25.32 7.02 -26.17
N LYS A 111 25.99 7.99 -26.83
CA LYS A 111 27.42 8.29 -26.60
C LYS A 111 27.75 8.60 -25.14
N GLN A 112 26.80 9.17 -24.39
CA GLN A 112 26.96 9.49 -22.97
C GLN A 112 26.89 8.27 -22.03
N TYR A 113 26.48 7.11 -22.54
CA TYR A 113 26.38 5.86 -21.78
C TYR A 113 27.42 4.81 -22.23
N LEU A 114 28.20 5.07 -23.28
CA LEU A 114 29.25 4.16 -23.73
C LEU A 114 30.43 4.13 -22.73
N PRO A 115 31.09 2.97 -22.52
CA PRO A 115 32.20 2.86 -21.58
C PRO A 115 33.32 3.87 -21.82
N GLY A 116 33.83 4.48 -20.74
CA GLY A 116 35.00 5.37 -20.79
C GLY A 116 34.71 6.79 -21.30
N ASN A 117 33.44 7.17 -21.43
CA ASN A 117 33.08 8.55 -21.74
C ASN A 117 33.29 9.46 -20.50
N LYS A 118 33.51 10.77 -20.71
CA LYS A 118 33.80 11.74 -19.62
C LYS A 118 32.66 12.74 -19.40
N PHE A 119 31.42 12.37 -19.72
CA PHE A 119 30.30 13.28 -19.51
C PHE A 119 30.07 13.51 -18.01
N LYS A 120 30.02 14.78 -17.61
CA LYS A 120 29.60 15.16 -16.26
C LYS A 120 28.12 15.42 -16.31
N ILE A 121 27.33 14.64 -15.57
CA ILE A 121 25.93 14.97 -15.34
C ILE A 121 25.91 16.32 -14.60
N LYS A 122 25.31 17.34 -15.21
CA LYS A 122 25.01 18.58 -14.49
C LYS A 122 24.06 18.19 -13.36
N LYS A 123 24.49 18.33 -12.10
CA LYS A 123 23.56 18.31 -10.96
C LYS A 123 22.45 19.30 -11.30
N THR A 124 21.27 18.80 -11.62
CA THR A 124 20.08 19.62 -11.78
C THR A 124 19.87 20.29 -10.43
N LYS A 125 20.04 21.61 -10.37
CA LYS A 125 19.45 22.38 -9.29
C LYS A 125 17.96 22.10 -9.40
N THR A 126 17.38 21.43 -8.41
CA THR A 126 15.95 21.29 -8.22
C THR A 126 15.39 22.70 -8.03
N LYS A 127 15.17 23.42 -9.13
CA LYS A 127 14.15 24.46 -9.19
C LYS A 127 12.84 23.71 -9.28
N GLY A 128 11.94 24.00 -8.34
CA GLY A 128 10.58 23.47 -8.37
C GLY A 128 9.99 23.52 -9.78
N ARG A 129 9.70 22.34 -10.31
CA ARG A 129 8.84 22.05 -11.46
C ARG A 129 7.92 20.97 -10.90
N LYS A 130 6.60 21.14 -10.73
CA LYS A 130 5.61 21.71 -11.67
C LYS A 130 5.96 21.29 -13.09
N ASP A 131 5.88 19.99 -13.32
CA ASP A 131 5.06 19.39 -14.36
C ASP A 131 5.13 17.87 -14.18
N ILE A 132 4.00 17.34 -13.74
CA ILE A 132 3.66 15.95 -13.50
C ILE A 132 3.59 15.24 -14.86
N VAL A 133 4.26 14.10 -14.99
CA VAL A 133 3.89 13.08 -15.98
C VAL A 133 3.43 11.86 -15.17
N PRO A 134 2.21 11.34 -15.38
CA PRO A 134 1.62 10.35 -14.50
C PRO A 134 2.40 9.04 -14.54
N PHE A 135 2.74 8.54 -13.35
CA PHE A 135 2.81 7.10 -13.15
C PHE A 135 1.42 6.54 -13.41
N ILE A 136 1.32 5.33 -13.97
CA ILE A 136 0.03 4.65 -14.10
C ILE A 136 -0.50 4.45 -12.69
N GLU A 137 -1.46 5.31 -12.33
CA GLU A 137 -2.41 5.14 -11.26
C GLU A 137 -3.02 3.74 -11.46
N ASN A 138 -2.74 2.82 -10.53
CA ASN A 138 -3.90 2.22 -9.90
C ASN A 138 -4.43 3.36 -9.03
N ASP A 139 -5.67 3.78 -9.28
CA ASP A 139 -6.35 4.80 -8.50
C ASP A 139 -6.40 4.35 -7.01
N GLU A 140 -5.32 4.62 -6.29
CA GLU A 140 -5.21 4.67 -4.84
C GLU A 140 -5.25 6.15 -4.48
N LEU A 141 -6.44 6.64 -4.13
CA LEU A 141 -6.58 7.87 -3.37
C LEU A 141 -7.77 7.73 -2.42
N GLU A 142 -7.45 7.99 -1.15
CA GLU A 142 -8.30 8.39 -0.02
C GLU A 142 -9.76 7.96 -0.14
N ILE A 143 -10.02 6.74 0.30
CA ILE A 143 -11.37 6.36 0.72
C ILE A 143 -11.64 7.13 2.01
N ASP A 144 -12.37 8.24 1.88
CA ASP A 144 -13.15 8.78 2.98
C ASP A 144 -13.98 7.63 3.57
N ASP A 145 -13.73 7.30 4.85
CA ASP A 145 -14.37 6.24 5.63
C ASP A 145 -15.88 6.16 5.35
N PHE A 146 -16.28 5.33 4.38
CA PHE A 146 -17.69 5.14 4.08
C PHE A 146 -18.29 4.14 5.07
N LYS A 147 -18.58 4.63 6.29
CA LYS A 147 -19.33 3.90 7.33
C LYS A 147 -20.85 3.83 7.05
N GLY A 148 -21.26 3.96 5.78
CA GLY A 148 -22.66 3.95 5.36
C GLY A 148 -23.11 2.58 4.84
N ASP A 149 -24.40 2.27 4.97
CA ASP A 149 -24.97 1.08 4.32
C ASP A 149 -24.98 1.23 2.79
N PHE A 150 -25.17 0.12 2.08
CA PHE A 150 -25.16 0.09 0.61
C PHE A 150 -26.20 1.03 -0.04
N ALA A 151 -27.32 1.30 0.65
CA ALA A 151 -28.33 2.24 0.17
C ALA A 151 -27.82 3.68 0.22
N SER A 152 -27.14 4.06 1.30
CA SER A 152 -26.47 5.37 1.41
C SER A 152 -25.35 5.55 0.38
N PHE A 153 -24.61 4.49 0.05
CA PHE A 153 -23.61 4.51 -1.03
C PHE A 153 -24.26 4.78 -2.39
N LEU A 154 -25.37 4.12 -2.69
CA LEU A 154 -26.12 4.37 -3.93
C LEU A 154 -26.73 5.77 -3.97
N ASP A 155 -27.30 6.25 -2.89
CA ASP A 155 -27.92 7.58 -2.82
C ASP A 155 -26.87 8.69 -3.04
N ILE A 156 -25.72 8.61 -2.36
CA ILE A 156 -24.61 9.57 -2.52
C ILE A 156 -24.00 9.49 -3.92
N ALA A 157 -23.81 8.28 -4.45
CA ALA A 157 -23.28 8.10 -5.79
C ALA A 157 -24.23 8.54 -6.90
N MET A 158 -25.54 8.54 -6.64
CA MET A 158 -26.55 9.07 -7.55
C MET A 158 -26.58 10.60 -7.57
N ASP A 159 -26.17 11.25 -6.47
CA ASP A 159 -26.12 12.71 -6.34
C ASP A 159 -24.88 13.35 -7.02
N ASP A 160 -23.75 12.63 -7.14
CA ASP A 160 -22.59 13.11 -7.92
C ASP A 160 -21.93 12.01 -8.78
N MET A 161 -22.57 11.67 -9.90
CA MET A 161 -22.08 10.66 -10.86
C MET A 161 -20.76 11.02 -11.56
N ASN A 162 -20.24 12.24 -11.41
CA ASN A 162 -18.97 12.66 -12.01
C ASN A 162 -17.79 12.52 -11.04
N SER A 163 -18.04 12.25 -9.76
CA SER A 163 -17.01 11.88 -8.79
C SER A 163 -16.50 10.44 -9.03
N GLU A 164 -15.31 10.13 -8.53
CA GLU A 164 -14.75 8.77 -8.58
C GLU A 164 -15.65 7.77 -7.82
N VAL A 165 -16.23 8.20 -6.69
CA VAL A 165 -17.24 7.45 -5.93
C VAL A 165 -18.47 7.13 -6.79
N GLY A 166 -18.97 8.12 -7.54
CA GLY A 166 -20.05 7.96 -8.50
C GLY A 166 -19.71 6.98 -9.63
N TYR A 167 -18.46 6.99 -10.12
CA TYR A 167 -17.98 6.04 -11.11
C TYR A 167 -17.91 4.60 -10.57
N LYS A 168 -17.33 4.39 -9.38
CA LYS A 168 -17.27 3.07 -8.71
C LYS A 168 -18.67 2.51 -8.49
N ALA A 169 -19.60 3.32 -8.00
CA ALA A 169 -20.98 2.91 -7.82
C ALA A 169 -21.69 2.55 -9.13
N LYS A 170 -21.45 3.30 -10.20
CA LYS A 170 -22.00 2.99 -11.53
C LYS A 170 -21.46 1.67 -12.07
N LYS A 171 -20.16 1.41 -11.90
CA LYS A 171 -19.52 0.14 -12.27
C LYS A 171 -20.17 -1.03 -11.50
N LEU A 172 -20.34 -0.88 -10.19
CA LEU A 172 -20.98 -1.88 -9.34
C LEU A 172 -22.45 -2.10 -9.73
N LEU A 173 -23.24 -1.05 -9.92
CA LEU A 173 -24.64 -1.15 -10.37
C LEU A 173 -24.76 -1.87 -11.72
N ASN A 174 -23.85 -1.61 -12.65
CA ASN A 174 -23.81 -2.30 -13.94
C ASN A 174 -23.43 -3.79 -13.79
N ARG A 175 -22.58 -4.13 -12.83
CA ARG A 175 -22.29 -5.53 -12.46
C ARG A 175 -23.53 -6.23 -11.90
N LEU A 176 -24.21 -5.60 -10.95
CA LEU A 176 -25.45 -6.11 -10.36
C LEU A 176 -26.54 -6.41 -11.39
N LYS A 177 -26.76 -5.50 -12.35
CA LYS A 177 -27.78 -5.65 -13.40
C LYS A 177 -27.50 -6.78 -14.39
N ARG A 178 -26.22 -7.12 -14.62
CA ARG A 178 -25.82 -8.23 -15.50
C ARG A 178 -25.85 -9.58 -14.79
N GLY A 179 -25.71 -9.57 -13.46
CA GLY A 179 -25.61 -10.78 -12.64
C GLY A 179 -26.83 -11.68 -12.76
N GLN A 180 -26.58 -12.99 -12.64
CA GLN A 180 -27.64 -14.01 -12.60
C GLN A 180 -27.69 -14.67 -11.23
N PHE A 181 -28.90 -14.91 -10.73
CA PHE A 181 -29.10 -15.67 -9.49
C PHE A 181 -28.92 -17.17 -9.74
N THR A 182 -27.69 -17.66 -9.61
CA THR A 182 -27.32 -19.07 -9.83
C THR A 182 -26.02 -19.41 -9.11
N HIS A 183 -25.83 -20.69 -8.73
CA HIS A 183 -24.55 -21.18 -8.18
C HIS A 183 -23.65 -21.84 -9.25
N ASP A 184 -24.05 -21.78 -10.53
CA ASP A 184 -23.26 -22.31 -11.65
C ASP A 184 -22.15 -21.31 -12.00
N LEU A 185 -20.89 -21.72 -11.75
CA LEU A 185 -19.74 -20.85 -11.94
C LEU A 185 -19.61 -20.34 -13.38
N ARG A 186 -19.88 -21.17 -14.39
CA ARG A 186 -19.78 -20.73 -15.79
C ARG A 186 -20.76 -19.59 -16.06
N LYS A 187 -22.03 -19.73 -15.66
CA LYS A 187 -23.04 -18.68 -15.84
C LYS A 187 -22.66 -17.39 -15.11
N LEU A 188 -22.12 -17.51 -13.90
CA LEU A 188 -21.65 -16.35 -13.12
C LEU A 188 -20.49 -15.64 -13.83
N LEU A 189 -19.48 -16.37 -14.30
CA LEU A 189 -18.35 -15.81 -15.04
C LEU A 189 -18.76 -15.20 -16.40
N GLU A 190 -19.77 -15.76 -17.06
CA GLU A 190 -20.33 -15.20 -18.30
C GLU A 190 -20.99 -13.82 -18.10
N CYS A 191 -21.49 -13.53 -16.90
CA CYS A 191 -22.04 -12.22 -16.54
C CYS A 191 -20.97 -11.14 -16.39
N GLU A 192 -19.74 -11.49 -16.00
CA GLU A 192 -18.63 -10.56 -15.74
C GLU A 192 -18.04 -9.95 -17.03
N THR A 193 -17.45 -8.77 -16.93
CA THR A 193 -16.71 -8.11 -18.02
C THR A 193 -15.32 -8.71 -18.15
N LYS A 194 -14.62 -8.42 -19.25
CA LYS A 194 -13.22 -8.83 -19.41
C LYS A 194 -12.35 -8.28 -18.28
N ASP A 195 -12.58 -7.04 -17.86
CA ASP A 195 -11.76 -6.37 -16.83
C ASP A 195 -12.01 -6.95 -15.44
N GLU A 196 -13.28 -7.25 -15.10
CA GLU A 196 -13.64 -7.97 -13.87
C GLU A 196 -12.98 -9.35 -13.82
N LEU A 197 -13.03 -10.11 -14.93
CA LEU A 197 -12.37 -11.41 -15.02
C LEU A 197 -10.84 -11.31 -14.92
N LEU A 198 -10.24 -10.27 -15.50
CA LEU A 198 -8.80 -10.02 -15.37
C LEU A 198 -8.43 -9.71 -13.91
N LYS A 199 -9.23 -8.88 -13.21
CA LYS A 199 -9.04 -8.61 -11.79
C LYS A 199 -9.14 -9.91 -10.97
N THR A 200 -10.15 -10.75 -11.20
CA THR A 200 -10.24 -12.07 -10.54
C THR A 200 -9.04 -12.96 -10.85
N THR A 201 -8.56 -12.99 -12.08
CA THR A 201 -7.35 -13.76 -12.40
C THR A 201 -6.11 -13.23 -11.69
N SER A 202 -6.02 -11.91 -11.49
CA SER A 202 -4.94 -11.27 -10.72
C SER A 202 -5.00 -11.66 -9.25
N MET A 203 -6.17 -11.49 -8.61
CA MET A 203 -6.39 -11.84 -7.19
C MET A 203 -6.10 -13.32 -6.91
N LEU A 204 -6.43 -14.19 -7.88
CA LEU A 204 -6.16 -15.64 -7.80
C LEU A 204 -4.74 -16.05 -8.25
N ASN A 205 -3.85 -15.08 -8.50
CA ASN A 205 -2.48 -15.32 -8.96
C ASN A 205 -2.41 -16.25 -10.20
N ILE A 206 -3.28 -16.00 -11.17
CA ILE A 206 -3.32 -16.70 -12.47
C ILE A 206 -2.53 -15.85 -13.47
N THR A 207 -1.38 -16.37 -13.89
CA THR A 207 -0.43 -15.62 -14.74
C THR A 207 -0.59 -15.96 -16.22
N LYS A 208 -0.02 -15.11 -17.10
CA LYS A 208 0.02 -15.28 -18.57
C LYS A 208 -1.35 -15.22 -19.27
N VAL A 209 -2.30 -14.48 -18.72
CA VAL A 209 -3.66 -14.33 -19.26
C VAL A 209 -3.98 -12.93 -19.80
N SER A 210 -3.05 -11.98 -19.76
CA SER A 210 -3.30 -10.58 -20.18
C SER A 210 -3.76 -10.43 -21.64
N LYS A 211 -3.33 -11.34 -22.52
CA LYS A 211 -3.71 -11.37 -23.94
C LYS A 211 -5.00 -12.15 -24.21
N PHE A 212 -5.60 -12.79 -23.21
CA PHE A 212 -6.78 -13.62 -23.40
C PHE A 212 -8.01 -12.75 -23.67
N ASN A 213 -8.89 -13.21 -24.56
CA ASN A 213 -10.23 -12.64 -24.69
C ASN A 213 -11.14 -13.16 -23.56
N LYS A 214 -12.34 -12.58 -23.41
CA LYS A 214 -13.30 -12.95 -22.35
C LYS A 214 -13.57 -14.46 -22.31
N GLY A 215 -13.82 -15.09 -23.46
CA GLY A 215 -14.08 -16.54 -23.52
C GLY A 215 -12.89 -17.38 -23.04
N GLN A 216 -11.68 -17.01 -23.46
CA GLN A 216 -10.44 -17.67 -23.01
C GLN A 216 -10.20 -17.50 -21.50
N LEU A 217 -10.53 -16.34 -20.93
CA LEU A 217 -10.45 -16.10 -19.48
C LEU A 217 -11.43 -16.99 -18.72
N ILE A 218 -12.67 -17.12 -19.20
CA ILE A 218 -13.69 -17.98 -18.59
C ILE A 218 -13.23 -19.44 -18.61
N GLU A 219 -12.79 -19.96 -19.76
CA GLU A 219 -12.28 -21.34 -19.83
C GLU A 219 -11.10 -21.55 -18.90
N LYS A 220 -10.19 -20.56 -18.83
CA LYS A 220 -9.03 -20.66 -17.95
C LYS A 220 -9.42 -20.68 -16.48
N LEU A 221 -10.35 -19.84 -16.07
CA LEU A 221 -10.87 -19.82 -14.71
C LEU A 221 -11.54 -21.15 -14.39
N LEU A 222 -12.47 -21.64 -15.21
CA LEU A 222 -13.15 -22.92 -14.99
C LEU A 222 -12.18 -24.10 -14.85
N GLU A 223 -11.05 -24.10 -15.56
CA GLU A 223 -10.02 -25.13 -15.45
C GLU A 223 -9.34 -25.15 -14.06
N VAL A 224 -9.08 -23.99 -13.46
CA VAL A 224 -8.22 -23.87 -12.26
C VAL A 224 -8.93 -23.31 -11.03
N TYR A 225 -10.21 -22.96 -11.12
CA TYR A 225 -10.92 -22.16 -10.13
C TYR A 225 -10.88 -22.79 -8.74
N GLU A 226 -11.25 -24.07 -8.62
CA GLU A 226 -11.32 -24.75 -7.32
C GLU A 226 -9.97 -24.82 -6.61
N GLU A 227 -8.88 -25.09 -7.34
CA GLU A 227 -7.52 -25.07 -6.80
C GLU A 227 -7.14 -23.66 -6.33
N LYS A 228 -7.42 -22.65 -7.15
CA LYS A 228 -7.02 -21.27 -6.90
C LYS A 228 -7.82 -20.60 -5.78
N ILE A 229 -9.12 -20.83 -5.73
CA ILE A 229 -9.99 -20.31 -4.67
C ILE A 229 -9.64 -20.98 -3.33
N THR A 230 -9.31 -22.27 -3.33
CA THR A 230 -8.83 -22.97 -2.13
C THR A 230 -7.53 -22.36 -1.63
N LYS A 231 -6.56 -22.07 -2.51
CA LYS A 231 -5.32 -21.37 -2.12
C LYS A 231 -5.59 -19.98 -1.56
N ALA A 232 -6.52 -19.23 -2.15
CA ALA A 232 -6.91 -17.92 -1.64
C ALA A 232 -7.53 -18.00 -0.23
N LEU A 233 -8.32 -19.06 0.07
CA LEU A 233 -8.85 -19.30 1.41
C LEU A 233 -7.75 -19.50 2.47
N TYR A 234 -6.56 -20.00 2.11
CA TYR A 234 -5.44 -20.10 3.06
C TYR A 234 -4.75 -18.76 3.37
N LEU A 235 -5.07 -17.68 2.64
CA LEU A 235 -4.49 -16.34 2.84
C LEU A 235 -5.39 -15.41 3.64
N ILE A 236 -6.69 -15.72 3.72
CA ILE A 236 -7.64 -14.89 4.46
C ILE A 236 -7.52 -15.11 5.97
N ASP A 237 -8.12 -14.19 6.71
CA ASP A 237 -8.14 -14.20 8.15
C ASP A 237 -9.52 -14.66 8.69
N SER A 238 -9.65 -14.74 10.00
CA SER A 238 -10.86 -15.24 10.66
C SER A 238 -12.11 -14.43 10.32
N GLU A 239 -12.02 -13.09 10.26
CA GLU A 239 -13.17 -12.22 10.01
C GLU A 239 -13.77 -12.48 8.62
N ARG A 240 -12.92 -12.43 7.59
CA ARG A 240 -13.32 -12.69 6.20
C ARG A 240 -13.84 -14.11 6.02
N TYR A 241 -13.24 -15.08 6.69
CA TYR A 241 -13.71 -16.45 6.62
C TYR A 241 -15.10 -16.62 7.24
N GLU A 242 -15.38 -16.00 8.39
CA GLU A 242 -16.71 -16.06 9.02
C GLU A 242 -17.79 -15.42 8.14
N PHE A 243 -17.45 -14.36 7.40
CA PHE A 243 -18.34 -13.81 6.37
C PHE A 243 -18.66 -14.83 5.27
N LEU A 244 -17.65 -15.45 4.66
CA LEU A 244 -17.86 -16.49 3.64
C LEU A 244 -18.63 -17.70 4.18
N LYS A 245 -18.33 -18.11 5.41
CA LYS A 245 -19.04 -19.21 6.09
C LYS A 245 -20.51 -18.90 6.26
N ARG A 246 -20.85 -17.67 6.66
CA ARG A 246 -22.24 -17.21 6.79
C ARG A 246 -22.99 -17.30 5.46
N ILE A 247 -22.36 -16.91 4.35
CA ILE A 247 -22.97 -17.04 3.01
C ILE A 247 -23.22 -18.50 2.67
N MET A 248 -22.22 -19.37 2.88
CA MET A 248 -22.35 -20.81 2.64
C MET A 248 -23.48 -21.44 3.46
N GLU A 249 -23.63 -21.05 4.73
CA GLU A 249 -24.69 -21.56 5.62
C GLU A 249 -26.09 -21.05 5.23
N ASN A 250 -26.18 -19.84 4.65
CA ASN A 250 -27.40 -19.28 4.07
C ASN A 250 -27.66 -19.78 2.64
N GLN A 251 -27.50 -21.09 2.41
CA GLN A 251 -27.75 -21.73 1.11
C GLN A 251 -26.85 -21.19 -0.03
N GLY A 252 -25.72 -20.57 0.31
CA GLY A 252 -24.77 -20.04 -0.66
C GLY A 252 -25.10 -18.63 -1.17
N TYR A 253 -26.00 -17.89 -0.53
CA TYR A 253 -26.26 -16.49 -0.88
C TYR A 253 -26.71 -15.66 0.32
N ILE A 254 -26.55 -14.33 0.25
CA ILE A 254 -27.09 -13.36 1.23
C ILE A 254 -27.68 -12.16 0.50
N SER A 255 -28.71 -11.55 1.09
CA SER A 255 -29.29 -10.29 0.62
C SER A 255 -28.52 -9.10 1.18
N PHE A 256 -28.37 -8.04 0.38
CA PHE A 256 -27.81 -6.77 0.84
C PHE A 256 -28.69 -6.08 1.88
N GLU A 257 -29.99 -6.33 1.85
CA GLU A 257 -30.98 -5.67 2.71
C GLU A 257 -31.09 -6.32 4.09
N ASP A 258 -30.73 -7.61 4.21
CA ASP A 258 -30.93 -8.40 5.42
C ASP A 258 -29.67 -8.56 6.29
N ASP A 259 -28.50 -8.17 5.77
CA ASP A 259 -27.22 -8.43 6.42
C ASP A 259 -26.42 -7.14 6.61
N LYS A 260 -25.76 -7.03 7.77
CA LYS A 260 -24.74 -5.99 7.98
C LYS A 260 -23.46 -6.50 7.33
N PHE A 261 -23.17 -5.97 6.15
CA PHE A 261 -21.96 -6.32 5.42
C PHE A 261 -20.74 -5.97 6.26
N THR A 262 -19.72 -6.82 6.16
CA THR A 262 -18.36 -6.41 6.46
C THR A 262 -17.99 -5.24 5.54
N SER A 263 -17.06 -4.39 5.97
CA SER A 263 -16.74 -3.10 5.35
C SER A 263 -16.38 -3.14 3.85
N ASN A 264 -16.02 -4.30 3.28
CA ASN A 264 -15.57 -4.39 1.88
C ASN A 264 -16.14 -5.60 1.08
N PRO A 265 -17.38 -5.50 0.52
CA PRO A 265 -17.93 -6.54 -0.37
C PRO A 265 -17.21 -6.63 -1.72
N GLU A 266 -16.54 -5.56 -2.16
CA GLU A 266 -15.82 -5.52 -3.44
C GLU A 266 -14.64 -6.51 -3.44
N TYR A 267 -13.88 -6.60 -2.34
CA TYR A 267 -12.80 -7.60 -2.18
C TYR A 267 -13.26 -9.03 -2.51
N PHE A 268 -14.42 -9.46 -1.99
CA PHE A 268 -14.90 -10.83 -2.21
C PHE A 268 -15.36 -11.06 -3.66
N LEU A 269 -15.90 -10.01 -4.29
CA LEU A 269 -16.29 -10.01 -5.69
C LEU A 269 -15.08 -10.02 -6.63
N GLU A 270 -14.01 -9.31 -6.28
CA GLU A 270 -12.77 -9.28 -7.04
C GLU A 270 -11.99 -10.58 -6.91
N CYS A 271 -11.88 -11.15 -5.71
CA CYS A 271 -11.33 -12.49 -5.49
C CYS A 271 -12.14 -13.59 -6.20
N GLY A 272 -13.37 -13.28 -6.58
CA GLY A 272 -14.31 -14.22 -7.17
C GLY A 272 -14.86 -15.22 -6.18
N PHE A 273 -14.70 -15.04 -4.85
CA PHE A 273 -15.32 -15.91 -3.84
C PHE A 273 -16.85 -15.91 -3.98
N VAL A 274 -17.40 -14.76 -4.35
CA VAL A 274 -18.82 -14.53 -4.61
C VAL A 274 -18.99 -13.69 -5.86
N PHE A 275 -20.22 -13.65 -6.34
CA PHE A 275 -20.70 -12.87 -7.46
C PHE A 275 -21.95 -12.11 -7.02
N ALA A 276 -22.35 -11.08 -7.76
CA ALA A 276 -23.50 -10.27 -7.37
C ALA A 276 -24.59 -10.26 -8.43
N ALA A 277 -25.86 -10.24 -8.00
CA ALA A 277 -27.02 -10.15 -8.89
C ALA A 277 -28.14 -9.32 -8.27
N MET A 278 -28.83 -8.54 -9.10
CA MET A 278 -30.05 -7.82 -8.74
C MET A 278 -31.28 -8.63 -9.16
N ARG A 279 -32.26 -8.75 -8.25
CA ARG A 279 -33.59 -9.31 -8.49
C ARG A 279 -34.66 -8.28 -8.14
N GLU A 280 -35.92 -8.58 -8.43
CA GLU A 280 -37.06 -7.71 -8.06
C GLU A 280 -37.18 -7.49 -6.55
N ASP A 281 -36.72 -8.45 -5.76
CA ASP A 281 -36.84 -8.52 -4.30
C ASP A 281 -35.55 -8.14 -3.57
N GLY A 282 -34.54 -7.61 -4.27
CA GLY A 282 -33.33 -7.09 -3.65
C GLY A 282 -32.04 -7.41 -4.40
N ILE A 283 -30.91 -7.16 -3.75
CA ILE A 283 -29.56 -7.36 -4.28
C ILE A 283 -28.89 -8.48 -3.50
N TYR A 284 -28.20 -9.37 -4.18
CA TYR A 284 -27.66 -10.58 -3.59
C TYR A 284 -26.18 -10.77 -3.88
N LEU A 285 -25.42 -11.22 -2.88
CA LEU A 285 -24.14 -11.90 -3.08
C LEU A 285 -24.39 -13.40 -3.16
N ILE A 286 -23.78 -14.05 -4.14
CA ILE A 286 -24.02 -15.45 -4.50
C ILE A 286 -22.68 -16.16 -4.60
N MET A 287 -22.53 -17.24 -3.86
CA MET A 287 -21.35 -18.09 -3.85
C MET A 287 -21.51 -19.22 -4.86
N PRO A 288 -20.54 -19.47 -5.77
CA PRO A 288 -20.58 -20.60 -6.69
C PRO A 288 -20.37 -21.93 -5.93
N ASN A 289 -20.84 -23.02 -6.53
CA ASN A 289 -20.73 -24.36 -5.93
C ASN A 289 -19.28 -24.76 -5.61
N GLU A 290 -18.33 -24.34 -6.44
CA GLU A 290 -16.91 -24.61 -6.31
C GLU A 290 -16.33 -23.96 -5.05
N THR A 291 -16.72 -22.70 -4.74
CA THR A 291 -16.32 -22.04 -3.49
C THR A 291 -16.95 -22.71 -2.27
N ILE A 292 -18.23 -23.10 -2.36
CA ILE A 292 -18.92 -23.86 -1.30
C ILE A 292 -18.17 -25.17 -1.02
N ASN A 293 -17.78 -25.90 -2.07
CA ASN A 293 -17.04 -27.15 -1.96
C ASN A 293 -15.65 -26.94 -1.36
N ALA A 294 -14.94 -25.89 -1.80
CA ALA A 294 -13.63 -25.53 -1.27
C ALA A 294 -13.70 -25.26 0.24
N ILE A 295 -14.64 -24.42 0.70
CA ILE A 295 -14.84 -24.13 2.13
C ILE A 295 -15.15 -25.41 2.92
N LYS A 296 -16.08 -26.25 2.44
CA LYS A 296 -16.42 -27.52 3.10
C LYS A 296 -15.24 -28.48 3.20
N SER A 297 -14.35 -28.47 2.21
CA SER A 297 -13.21 -29.38 2.15
C SER A 297 -12.11 -29.02 3.17
N ILE A 298 -11.98 -27.74 3.52
CA ILE A 298 -10.92 -27.24 4.40
C ILE A 298 -11.39 -26.88 5.80
N ASP A 299 -12.71 -26.72 6.05
CA ASP A 299 -13.23 -26.31 7.36
C ASP A 299 -13.02 -27.38 8.45
N ASN A 300 -11.85 -27.30 9.10
CA ASN A 300 -11.46 -28.17 10.20
C ASN A 300 -10.58 -27.41 11.20
N GLY A 301 -10.28 -28.05 12.34
CA GLY A 301 -9.54 -27.43 13.43
C GLY A 301 -8.12 -26.95 13.07
N GLU A 302 -7.43 -27.59 12.13
CA GLU A 302 -6.10 -27.13 11.67
C GLU A 302 -6.22 -25.87 10.83
N TYR A 303 -7.20 -25.82 9.94
CA TYR A 303 -7.49 -24.61 9.17
C TYR A 303 -7.90 -23.43 10.08
N ARG A 304 -8.64 -23.66 11.16
CA ARG A 304 -8.93 -22.62 12.16
C ARG A 304 -7.69 -22.04 12.83
N LYS A 305 -6.63 -22.84 13.02
CA LYS A 305 -5.33 -22.34 13.52
C LYS A 305 -4.64 -21.45 12.49
N ILE A 306 -4.73 -21.79 11.20
CA ILE A 306 -4.19 -20.97 10.10
C ILE A 306 -4.89 -19.61 10.07
N LEU A 307 -6.23 -19.59 10.15
CA LEU A 307 -7.00 -18.35 10.21
C LEU A 307 -6.60 -17.46 11.40
N ALA A 308 -6.40 -18.07 12.58
CA ALA A 308 -5.97 -17.34 13.78
C ALA A 308 -4.56 -16.74 13.61
N LYS A 309 -3.63 -17.48 12.99
CA LYS A 309 -2.29 -16.97 12.64
C LYS A 309 -2.38 -15.81 11.65
N ASN A 310 -3.16 -15.96 10.57
CA ASN A 310 -3.33 -14.91 9.55
C ASN A 310 -3.92 -13.64 10.16
N THR A 311 -4.96 -13.75 11.00
CA THR A 311 -5.53 -12.62 11.73
C THR A 311 -4.48 -11.90 12.56
N GLU A 312 -3.63 -12.63 13.28
CA GLU A 312 -2.60 -12.02 14.10
C GLU A 312 -1.50 -11.35 13.27
N ILE A 313 -1.04 -11.99 12.18
CA ILE A 313 -0.04 -11.42 11.27
C ILE A 313 -0.54 -10.13 10.65
N ILE A 314 -1.78 -10.12 10.14
CA ILE A 314 -2.38 -8.94 9.49
C ILE A 314 -2.56 -7.80 10.50
N LYS A 315 -3.08 -8.09 11.70
CA LYS A 315 -3.24 -7.06 12.75
C LYS A 315 -1.90 -6.54 13.26
N LEU A 316 -0.88 -7.40 13.36
CA LEU A 316 0.46 -6.94 13.71
C LEU A 316 1.05 -6.07 12.60
N MET A 317 0.87 -6.39 11.32
CA MET A 317 1.31 -5.52 10.23
C MET A 317 0.62 -4.16 10.33
N TRP A 318 -0.71 -4.14 10.41
CA TRP A 318 -1.50 -2.91 10.53
C TRP A 318 -1.09 -2.07 11.75
N GLY A 319 -1.03 -2.66 12.94
CA GLY A 319 -0.61 -1.95 14.14
C GLY A 319 0.83 -1.42 14.06
N MET A 320 1.73 -2.17 13.41
CA MET A 320 3.11 -1.73 13.22
C MET A 320 3.22 -0.61 12.18
N THR A 321 2.52 -0.69 11.05
CA THR A 321 2.52 0.41 10.05
C THR A 321 1.84 1.65 10.61
N TYR A 322 0.79 1.54 11.42
CA TYR A 322 0.21 2.69 12.12
C TYR A 322 1.24 3.40 13.01
N ASN A 323 1.94 2.64 13.87
CA ASN A 323 2.85 3.24 14.86
C ASN A 323 4.23 3.61 14.29
N TYR A 324 4.67 2.90 13.26
CA TYR A 324 5.96 3.12 12.61
C TYR A 324 5.83 3.81 11.28
N GLY A 325 4.66 4.13 10.74
CA GLY A 325 4.42 4.77 9.44
C GLY A 325 4.79 3.90 8.23
N VAL A 326 6.05 3.50 8.13
CA VAL A 326 6.64 2.77 6.99
C VAL A 326 7.54 1.66 7.53
N LEU A 327 7.46 0.47 6.96
CA LEU A 327 8.28 -0.68 7.29
C LEU A 327 8.73 -1.42 6.04
N PHE A 328 9.93 -1.99 6.10
CA PHE A 328 10.32 -3.01 5.14
C PHE A 328 9.80 -4.38 5.58
N MET A 329 9.35 -5.21 4.64
CA MET A 329 8.87 -6.57 4.92
C MET A 329 9.91 -7.41 5.67
N GLY A 330 11.19 -7.23 5.37
CA GLY A 330 12.28 -7.89 6.08
C GLY A 330 12.36 -7.52 7.56
N ASP A 331 12.09 -6.26 7.91
CA ASP A 331 12.10 -5.80 9.30
C ASP A 331 10.82 -6.24 10.03
N PHE A 332 9.67 -6.19 9.35
CA PHE A 332 8.43 -6.77 9.87
C PHE A 332 8.62 -8.24 10.27
N ILE A 333 9.18 -9.08 9.38
CA ILE A 333 9.41 -10.50 9.66
C ILE A 333 10.36 -10.71 10.85
N LYS A 334 11.44 -9.91 10.94
CA LYS A 334 12.36 -9.97 12.10
C LYS A 334 11.63 -9.61 13.39
N MET A 335 10.83 -8.55 13.38
CA MET A 335 10.08 -8.07 14.55
C MET A 335 8.97 -9.03 14.95
N LEU A 336 8.33 -9.70 13.99
CA LEU A 336 7.23 -10.64 14.21
C LEU A 336 7.63 -11.75 15.20
N ASN A 337 8.86 -12.25 15.11
CA ASN A 337 9.42 -13.26 16.03
C ASN A 337 9.41 -12.84 17.51
N ASN A 338 9.33 -11.55 17.82
CA ASN A 338 9.22 -11.07 19.20
C ASN A 338 7.79 -11.17 19.76
N TYR A 339 6.80 -11.38 18.91
CA TYR A 339 5.38 -11.31 19.27
C TYR A 339 4.66 -12.65 19.14
N ILE A 340 5.19 -13.60 18.37
CA ILE A 340 4.54 -14.88 18.09
C ILE A 340 5.22 -16.04 18.80
N ASP A 341 4.48 -17.12 19.04
CA ASP A 341 4.96 -18.37 19.65
C ASP A 341 4.87 -19.58 18.72
N TYR A 342 4.60 -19.35 17.43
CA TYR A 342 4.53 -20.37 16.38
C TYR A 342 5.59 -20.19 15.30
N SER A 343 5.92 -21.28 14.61
CA SER A 343 6.79 -21.22 13.42
C SER A 343 6.07 -20.57 12.24
N LEU A 344 6.86 -19.83 11.44
CA LEU A 344 6.50 -19.17 10.19
C LEU A 344 6.98 -19.91 8.94
N ASP A 345 7.69 -21.05 9.08
CA ASP A 345 8.42 -21.70 7.97
C ASP A 345 7.52 -22.12 6.80
N GLU A 346 6.24 -22.44 7.09
CA GLU A 346 5.25 -22.87 6.10
C GLU A 346 4.24 -21.76 5.73
N THR A 347 4.46 -20.53 6.20
CA THR A 347 3.56 -19.40 5.98
C THR A 347 4.12 -18.45 4.94
N ASP A 348 3.36 -18.21 3.86
CA ASP A 348 3.65 -17.14 2.92
C ASP A 348 3.20 -15.80 3.51
N ILE A 349 4.04 -15.25 4.40
CA ILE A 349 3.75 -14.02 5.14
C ILE A 349 3.44 -12.86 4.18
N TYR A 350 4.18 -12.77 3.08
CA TYR A 350 3.97 -11.72 2.09
C TYR A 350 2.56 -11.82 1.49
N ALA A 351 2.15 -13.01 1.05
CA ALA A 351 0.81 -13.20 0.50
C ALA A 351 -0.32 -12.97 1.51
N VAL A 352 -0.12 -13.36 2.78
CA VAL A 352 -1.09 -13.10 3.87
C VAL A 352 -1.25 -11.59 4.11
N VAL A 353 -0.13 -10.87 4.16
CA VAL A 353 -0.12 -9.42 4.37
C VAL A 353 -0.73 -8.68 3.17
N VAL A 354 -0.37 -9.03 1.93
CA VAL A 354 -0.99 -8.44 0.72
C VAL A 354 -2.49 -8.70 0.72
N SER A 355 -2.91 -9.94 1.01
CA SER A 355 -4.34 -10.25 1.10
C SER A 355 -5.05 -9.44 2.18
N GLY A 356 -4.38 -9.13 3.30
CA GLY A 356 -4.90 -8.25 4.34
C GLY A 356 -5.04 -6.80 3.85
N ALA A 357 -4.02 -6.25 3.19
CA ALA A 357 -4.04 -4.92 2.59
C ALA A 357 -5.21 -4.76 1.61
N ASP A 358 -5.36 -5.71 0.67
CA ASP A 358 -6.42 -5.69 -0.35
C ASP A 358 -7.85 -5.66 0.22
N TYR A 359 -8.04 -6.09 1.48
CA TYR A 359 -9.35 -6.12 2.12
C TYR A 359 -9.58 -4.94 3.07
N TYR A 360 -8.63 -4.68 3.97
CA TYR A 360 -8.79 -3.70 5.03
C TYR A 360 -8.48 -2.27 4.59
N ASP A 361 -7.69 -2.09 3.51
CA ASP A 361 -7.27 -0.77 3.00
C ASP A 361 -6.64 0.16 4.05
N THR A 362 -5.97 -0.42 5.04
CA THR A 362 -5.39 0.32 6.18
C THR A 362 -3.89 0.48 6.10
N TYR A 363 -3.26 -0.27 5.20
CA TYR A 363 -1.86 -0.17 4.85
C TYR A 363 -1.67 -0.64 3.41
N MET A 364 -0.68 -0.08 2.73
CA MET A 364 -0.35 -0.39 1.34
C MET A 364 0.98 -1.13 1.27
N LEU A 365 1.10 -2.05 0.30
CA LEU A 365 2.37 -2.74 0.00
C LEU A 365 2.85 -2.41 -1.41
N GLN A 366 4.02 -1.79 -1.51
CA GLN A 366 4.72 -1.54 -2.76
C GLN A 366 6.06 -2.26 -2.78
N GLY A 367 6.08 -3.43 -3.43
CA GLY A 367 7.23 -4.33 -3.38
C GLY A 367 7.52 -4.75 -1.94
N ASN A 368 8.70 -4.42 -1.42
CA ASN A 368 9.11 -4.79 -0.06
C ASN A 368 8.78 -3.73 1.00
N ILE A 369 8.05 -2.67 0.64
CA ILE A 369 7.72 -1.55 1.54
C ILE A 369 6.24 -1.64 1.89
N ALA A 370 5.94 -1.65 3.19
CA ALA A 370 4.60 -1.50 3.74
C ALA A 370 4.47 -0.10 4.36
N SER A 371 3.43 0.65 4.04
CA SER A 371 3.14 1.97 4.63
C SER A 371 1.72 2.01 5.18
N SER A 372 1.51 2.74 6.27
CA SER A 372 0.16 3.08 6.72
C SER A 372 -0.56 3.85 5.63
N ILE A 373 -1.88 3.67 5.49
CA ILE A 373 -2.69 4.49 4.57
C ILE A 373 -2.65 5.98 4.97
N MET A 374 -2.38 6.27 6.25
CA MET A 374 -2.21 7.64 6.76
C MET A 374 -0.92 8.32 6.30
N VAL A 375 0.01 7.59 5.66
CA VAL A 375 1.25 8.18 5.15
C VAL A 375 1.00 8.61 3.70
N PRO A 376 1.09 9.92 3.38
CA PRO A 376 1.02 10.37 1.99
C PRO A 376 2.07 9.65 1.15
N LEU A 377 1.70 9.21 -0.05
CA LEU A 377 2.57 8.38 -0.89
C LEU A 377 3.92 9.07 -1.15
N GLU A 378 3.90 10.37 -1.46
CA GLU A 378 5.11 11.19 -1.65
C GLU A 378 6.00 11.30 -0.40
N GLU A 379 5.44 11.15 0.80
CA GLU A 379 6.14 11.32 2.08
C GLU A 379 6.80 10.02 2.58
N THR A 380 6.42 8.86 2.02
CA THR A 380 6.99 7.55 2.39
C THR A 380 8.52 7.57 2.39
N ILE A 381 9.12 8.20 1.38
CA ILE A 381 10.58 8.27 1.21
C ILE A 381 11.21 9.31 2.14
N ASN A 382 10.53 10.43 2.37
CA ASN A 382 11.00 11.46 3.29
C ASN A 382 11.10 10.90 4.71
N ILE A 383 10.11 10.10 5.13
CA ILE A 383 10.13 9.41 6.43
C ILE A 383 11.34 8.48 6.55
N ILE A 384 11.59 7.64 5.54
CA ILE A 384 12.75 6.72 5.53
C ILE A 384 14.07 7.50 5.63
N ASN A 385 14.25 8.53 4.79
CA ASN A 385 15.47 9.32 4.77
C ASN A 385 15.67 10.10 6.09
N THR A 386 14.60 10.60 6.69
CA THR A 386 14.65 11.35 7.95
C THR A 386 15.08 10.44 9.10
N ARG A 387 14.58 9.20 9.15
CA ARG A 387 15.03 8.19 10.13
C ARG A 387 16.51 7.88 10.01
N ASP A 388 17.02 7.71 8.79
CA ASP A 388 18.43 7.42 8.57
C ASP A 388 19.32 8.57 9.05
N ASN A 389 18.84 9.80 8.98
CA ASN A 389 19.59 10.98 9.45
C ASN A 389 19.50 11.20 10.97
N ILE A 390 18.32 11.05 11.57
CA ILE A 390 18.07 11.45 12.96
C ILE A 390 18.17 10.26 13.93
N SER A 391 17.94 9.04 13.44
CA SER A 391 17.84 7.81 14.25
C SER A 391 18.58 6.63 13.63
N SER A 392 19.66 6.87 12.87
CA SER A 392 20.41 5.80 12.17
C SER A 392 20.88 4.69 13.11
N ASP A 393 21.37 5.07 14.29
CA ASP A 393 21.96 4.14 15.26
C ASP A 393 20.94 3.44 16.18
N ARG A 394 19.64 3.75 16.05
CA ARG A 394 18.60 3.27 16.96
C ARG A 394 17.68 2.26 16.28
N ASP A 395 17.37 1.15 16.95
CA ASP A 395 16.37 0.19 16.48
C ASP A 395 14.94 0.73 16.67
N PHE A 396 13.96 0.11 15.98
CA PHE A 396 12.54 0.44 16.20
C PHE A 396 12.13 0.30 17.66
N CYS A 397 11.20 1.15 18.10
CA CYS A 397 10.63 1.04 19.45
C CYS A 397 9.98 -0.34 19.63
N ILE A 398 10.20 -1.00 20.76
CA ILE A 398 9.54 -2.27 21.06
C ILE A 398 8.19 -1.97 21.71
N ILE A 399 7.14 -1.95 20.88
CA ILE A 399 5.76 -1.71 21.31
C ILE A 399 5.15 -3.01 21.85
N LYS A 400 4.32 -2.93 22.89
CA LYS A 400 3.66 -4.13 23.43
C LYS A 400 2.69 -4.72 22.39
N LYS A 401 2.67 -6.05 22.27
CA LYS A 401 1.76 -6.77 21.36
C LYS A 401 0.31 -6.30 21.48
N ALA A 402 -0.21 -6.16 22.70
CA ALA A 402 -1.59 -5.72 22.92
C ALA A 402 -1.87 -4.31 22.36
N GLU A 403 -0.90 -3.39 22.47
CA GLU A 403 -1.01 -2.04 21.91
C GLU A 403 -0.98 -2.05 20.38
N LEU A 404 -0.14 -2.90 19.78
CA LEU A 404 -0.14 -3.11 18.31
C LEU A 404 -1.47 -3.71 17.83
N LEU A 405 -2.02 -4.69 18.54
CA LEU A 405 -3.30 -5.31 18.19
C LEU A 405 -4.49 -4.36 18.38
N GLU A 406 -4.44 -3.46 19.38
CA GLU A 406 -5.43 -2.38 19.53
C GLU A 406 -5.31 -1.35 18.40
N ALA A 407 -4.08 -1.05 17.95
CA ALA A 407 -3.82 -0.13 16.84
C ALA A 407 -4.31 -0.61 15.48
N ALA A 408 -4.63 -1.91 15.34
CA ALA A 408 -5.25 -2.47 14.15
C ALA A 408 -6.78 -2.22 14.15
N SER A 409 -7.16 -0.94 14.17
CA SER A 409 -8.53 -0.44 14.14
C SER A 409 -8.56 0.96 13.53
N GLU A 410 -9.52 1.23 12.65
CA GLU A 410 -9.73 2.55 12.01
C GLU A 410 -9.95 3.65 13.07
N GLU A 411 -10.70 3.32 14.14
CA GLU A 411 -11.05 4.27 15.18
C GLU A 411 -9.94 4.44 16.25
N TYR A 412 -8.81 3.73 16.11
CA TYR A 412 -7.78 3.68 17.15
C TYR A 412 -7.25 5.05 17.56
N LEU A 413 -7.04 5.97 16.61
CA LEU A 413 -6.52 7.30 16.92
C LEU A 413 -7.43 8.04 17.92
N ILE A 414 -8.75 7.92 17.73
CA ILE A 414 -9.77 8.58 18.55
C ILE A 414 -10.02 7.79 19.85
N GLU A 415 -10.12 6.46 19.76
CA GLU A 415 -10.52 5.59 20.86
C GLU A 415 -9.39 5.18 21.79
N ASN A 416 -8.12 5.35 21.38
CA ASN A 416 -7.02 5.08 22.30
C ASN A 416 -7.06 6.03 23.50
N LYS A 417 -6.33 5.66 24.55
CA LYS A 417 -6.34 6.38 25.83
C LYS A 417 -5.99 7.88 25.69
N ILE A 418 -5.13 8.24 24.75
CA ILE A 418 -4.63 9.60 24.57
C ILE A 418 -5.63 10.41 23.73
N GLY A 419 -6.14 9.85 22.63
CA GLY A 419 -7.21 10.40 21.80
C GLY A 419 -8.48 10.67 22.62
N MET A 420 -8.99 9.67 23.33
CA MET A 420 -10.18 9.82 24.18
C MET A 420 -10.02 10.88 25.27
N ARG A 421 -8.79 11.08 25.79
CA ARG A 421 -8.54 12.11 26.79
C ARG A 421 -8.72 13.50 26.16
N LEU A 422 -8.15 13.73 24.98
CA LEU A 422 -8.30 14.99 24.27
C LEU A 422 -9.74 15.19 23.80
N LYS A 423 -10.39 14.16 23.21
CA LYS A 423 -11.81 14.16 22.82
C LYS A 423 -12.71 14.59 23.97
N LYS A 424 -12.63 13.91 25.12
CA LYS A 424 -13.42 14.26 26.32
C LYS A 424 -13.13 15.66 26.84
N TYR A 425 -11.88 16.11 26.76
CA TYR A 425 -11.56 17.46 27.19
C TYR A 425 -12.23 18.49 26.27
N LEU A 426 -12.19 18.28 24.95
CA LEU A 426 -12.83 19.15 23.96
C LEU A 426 -14.35 19.17 24.15
N GLU A 427 -15.00 18.00 24.27
CA GLU A 427 -16.45 17.86 24.49
C GLU A 427 -16.96 18.59 25.74
N ASN A 428 -16.17 18.59 26.83
CA ASN A 428 -16.60 19.15 28.11
C ASN A 428 -16.37 20.66 28.23
N ASN A 429 -15.55 21.26 27.37
CA ASN A 429 -15.12 22.65 27.53
C ASN A 429 -15.52 23.54 26.34
N TRP A 430 -15.95 22.95 25.21
CA TRP A 430 -16.39 23.70 24.03
C TRP A 430 -17.67 23.10 23.42
N GLU A 431 -18.52 23.96 22.87
CA GLU A 431 -19.72 23.57 22.12
C GLU A 431 -19.31 23.23 20.67
N ILE A 432 -18.74 22.04 20.47
CA ILE A 432 -18.26 21.54 19.18
C ILE A 432 -18.90 20.17 18.94
N GLU A 433 -19.34 19.91 17.70
CA GLU A 433 -19.91 18.61 17.33
C GLU A 433 -18.85 17.51 17.37
N GLU A 434 -19.26 16.28 17.70
CA GLU A 434 -18.34 15.13 17.87
C GLU A 434 -17.46 14.90 16.64
N THR A 435 -18.04 14.99 15.43
CA THR A 435 -17.31 14.81 14.16
C THR A 435 -16.24 15.89 13.94
N GLN A 436 -16.48 17.12 14.40
CA GLN A 436 -15.49 18.20 14.32
C GLN A 436 -14.35 17.97 15.32
N ILE A 437 -14.64 17.42 16.51
CA ILE A 437 -13.63 17.04 17.50
C ILE A 437 -12.72 15.94 16.95
N GLU A 438 -13.29 14.93 16.29
CA GLU A 438 -12.52 13.85 15.65
C GLU A 438 -11.60 14.40 14.57
N MET A 439 -12.11 15.28 13.70
CA MET A 439 -11.30 15.93 12.67
C MET A 439 -10.17 16.80 13.25
N ILE A 440 -10.40 17.48 14.39
CA ILE A 440 -9.33 18.22 15.10
C ILE A 440 -8.23 17.27 15.57
N ILE A 441 -8.60 16.09 16.11
CA ILE A 441 -7.62 15.11 16.61
C ILE A 441 -6.82 14.50 15.44
N ILE A 442 -7.48 14.19 14.32
CA ILE A 442 -6.84 13.68 13.11
C ILE A 442 -5.85 14.71 12.57
N ASN A 443 -6.29 15.94 12.33
CA ASN A 443 -5.41 17.02 11.83
C ASN A 443 -4.23 17.29 12.76
N LEU A 444 -4.44 17.24 14.08
CA LEU A 444 -3.36 17.38 15.05
C LEU A 444 -2.38 16.21 14.98
N TYR A 445 -2.86 14.98 14.79
CA TYR A 445 -1.99 13.82 14.64
C TYR A 445 -1.12 13.94 13.38
N ASP A 446 -1.71 14.36 12.26
CA ASP A 446 -0.98 14.55 10.99
C ASP A 446 0.09 15.65 11.11
N ASP A 447 -0.27 16.81 11.66
CA ASP A 447 0.65 17.93 11.92
C ASP A 447 1.83 17.49 12.80
N ILE A 448 1.58 16.63 13.79
CA ILE A 448 2.63 16.07 14.67
C ILE A 448 3.59 15.14 13.93
N GLN A 449 3.13 14.39 12.92
CA GLN A 449 4.00 13.50 12.14
C GLN A 449 4.95 14.31 11.25
N GLU A 450 4.45 15.39 10.66
CA GLU A 450 5.16 16.20 9.67
C GLU A 450 6.08 17.25 10.29
N ASN A 451 5.61 17.93 11.35
CA ASN A 451 6.25 19.13 11.85
C ASN A 451 6.96 18.94 13.19
N GLU A 452 7.88 19.86 13.48
CA GLU A 452 8.53 19.94 14.79
C GLU A 452 7.57 20.52 15.82
N ARG A 453 7.83 20.18 17.09
CA ARG A 453 6.91 20.50 18.19
C ARG A 453 6.56 21.99 18.27
N GLU A 454 7.54 22.87 18.12
CA GLU A 454 7.32 24.32 18.19
C GLU A 454 6.38 24.80 17.08
N GLU A 455 6.52 24.25 15.87
CA GLU A 455 5.69 24.59 14.71
C GLU A 455 4.26 24.11 14.89
N VAL A 456 4.06 22.88 15.38
CA VAL A 456 2.72 22.35 15.71
C VAL A 456 2.01 23.25 16.74
N LEU A 457 2.73 23.69 17.78
CA LEU A 457 2.15 24.59 18.79
C LEU A 457 1.82 25.97 18.21
N ASP A 458 2.67 26.52 17.34
CA ASP A 458 2.43 27.80 16.67
C ASP A 458 1.23 27.71 15.70
N ASN A 459 1.10 26.61 14.95
CA ASN A 459 -0.05 26.33 14.07
C ASN A 459 -1.36 26.31 14.86
N ILE A 460 -1.38 25.60 16.00
CA ILE A 460 -2.53 25.53 16.89
C ILE A 460 -2.88 26.91 17.45
N ILE A 461 -1.88 27.65 17.97
CA ILE A 461 -2.12 28.99 18.53
C ILE A 461 -2.63 29.94 17.45
N GLY A 462 -2.11 29.85 16.22
CA GLY A 462 -2.55 30.66 15.09
C GLY A 462 -3.96 30.31 14.58
N ALA A 463 -4.37 29.04 14.69
CA ALA A 463 -5.71 28.58 14.33
C ALA A 463 -6.77 28.90 15.40
N LEU A 464 -6.34 29.05 16.65
CA LEU A 464 -7.20 29.46 17.75
C LEU A 464 -7.54 30.96 17.61
N GLY A 465 -8.84 31.28 17.61
CA GLY A 465 -9.33 32.65 17.62
C GLY A 465 -9.15 33.35 18.97
N ASP A 466 -10.03 34.30 19.29
CA ASP A 466 -10.02 34.97 20.58
C ASP A 466 -10.47 34.02 21.71
N ILE A 467 -9.50 33.39 22.37
CA ILE A 467 -9.72 32.52 23.55
C ILE A 467 -9.05 33.16 24.78
N SER A 468 -9.63 32.93 25.96
CA SER A 468 -9.06 33.47 27.20
C SER A 468 -7.68 32.86 27.49
N GLU A 469 -6.76 33.64 28.07
CA GLU A 469 -5.41 33.15 28.42
C GLU A 469 -5.45 31.91 29.33
N ASN A 470 -6.42 31.84 30.24
CA ASN A 470 -6.61 30.71 31.14
C ASN A 470 -7.07 29.44 30.41
N ASP A 471 -7.96 29.58 29.43
CA ASP A 471 -8.43 28.42 28.65
C ASP A 471 -7.36 27.98 27.66
N LEU A 472 -6.58 28.92 27.11
CA LEU A 472 -5.41 28.62 26.27
C LEU A 472 -4.40 27.78 27.03
N GLN A 473 -4.05 28.17 28.26
CA GLN A 473 -3.11 27.41 29.08
C GLN A 473 -3.59 25.99 29.36
N LYS A 474 -4.88 25.79 29.65
CA LYS A 474 -5.44 24.45 29.90
C LYS A 474 -5.46 23.60 28.63
N LEU A 475 -5.84 24.18 27.49
CA LEU A 475 -5.83 23.49 26.20
C LEU A 475 -4.41 23.06 25.81
N LEU A 476 -3.43 23.96 25.96
CA LEU A 476 -2.03 23.65 25.70
C LEU A 476 -1.50 22.51 26.59
N VAL A 477 -2.01 22.31 27.81
CA VAL A 477 -1.63 21.17 28.65
C VAL A 477 -2.11 19.85 28.04
N GLU A 478 -3.34 19.80 27.54
CA GLU A 478 -3.91 18.60 26.92
C GLU A 478 -3.27 18.30 25.56
N ILE A 479 -3.03 19.33 24.74
CA ILE A 479 -2.30 19.23 23.47
C ILE A 479 -0.86 18.75 23.69
N ASN A 480 -0.13 19.34 24.65
CA ASN A 480 1.21 18.85 24.98
C ASN A 480 1.18 17.41 25.49
N SER A 481 0.14 17.02 26.23
CA SER A 481 -0.01 15.62 26.63
C SER A 481 -0.25 14.70 25.43
N PHE A 482 -0.98 15.15 24.42
CA PHE A 482 -1.19 14.41 23.17
C PHE A 482 0.15 14.25 22.44
N ILE A 483 0.81 15.36 22.07
CA ILE A 483 2.11 15.39 21.39
C ILE A 483 3.15 14.48 22.05
N ASN A 484 3.31 14.57 23.38
CA ASN A 484 4.36 13.82 24.07
C ASN A 484 4.13 12.30 24.15
N ASN A 485 2.91 11.84 23.88
CA ASN A 485 2.56 10.41 23.92
C ASN A 485 2.16 9.85 22.55
N THR A 486 2.13 10.68 21.50
CA THR A 486 1.99 10.22 20.11
C THR A 486 3.28 9.56 19.64
N ARG A 487 3.17 8.39 19.01
CA ARG A 487 4.32 7.70 18.41
C ARG A 487 4.68 8.37 17.09
N LEU A 488 5.96 8.68 16.91
CA LEU A 488 6.43 9.44 15.76
C LEU A 488 7.09 8.53 14.73
N TRP A 489 6.64 8.63 13.49
CA TRP A 489 7.18 7.85 12.38
C TRP A 489 8.64 8.21 12.14
N ARG A 490 9.00 9.50 12.10
CA ARG A 490 10.40 9.92 11.92
C ARG A 490 11.35 9.44 13.02
N LEU A 491 10.81 9.05 14.18
CA LEU A 491 11.56 8.52 15.32
C LEU A 491 11.34 7.03 15.52
N LYS A 492 11.05 6.26 14.46
CA LYS A 492 10.92 4.78 14.52
C LYS A 492 9.91 4.30 15.59
N GLY A 493 8.83 5.05 15.79
CA GLY A 493 7.73 4.73 16.72
C GLY A 493 7.97 5.10 18.18
N TYR A 494 9.04 5.82 18.50
CA TYR A 494 9.20 6.36 19.84
C TYR A 494 8.29 7.58 20.04
N THR A 495 7.80 7.72 21.27
CA THR A 495 7.21 8.96 21.77
C THR A 495 8.28 9.89 22.35
N PHE A 496 8.03 11.19 22.42
CA PHE A 496 8.94 12.10 23.12
C PHE A 496 9.13 11.73 24.60
N ASN A 497 8.09 11.22 25.27
CA ASN A 497 8.18 10.78 26.67
C ASN A 497 9.11 9.58 26.86
N GLU A 498 9.11 8.62 25.95
CA GLU A 498 10.01 7.46 26.00
C GLU A 498 11.47 7.90 25.81
N LEU A 499 11.75 8.78 24.85
CA LEU A 499 13.10 9.32 24.60
C LEU A 499 13.63 10.11 25.80
N ASN A 500 12.82 11.02 26.34
CA ASN A 500 13.19 11.81 27.53
C ASN A 500 13.42 10.93 28.77
N SER A 501 12.74 9.79 28.88
CA SER A 501 12.91 8.86 30.01
C SER A 501 14.19 8.04 29.89
N GLU A 502 14.59 7.67 28.67
CA GLU A 502 15.86 6.99 28.40
C GLU A 502 17.07 7.89 28.62
N ASP A 503 17.02 9.15 28.17
CA ASP A 503 18.10 10.13 28.38
C ASP A 503 18.31 10.44 29.86
N ASN A 504 17.22 10.47 30.64
CA ASN A 504 17.29 10.61 32.09
C ASN A 504 17.84 9.35 32.78
N ASN A 505 17.69 8.15 32.21
CA ASN A 505 18.30 6.94 32.75
C ASN A 505 19.79 6.83 32.38
N ASN A 506 20.18 7.21 31.16
CA ASN A 506 21.57 7.20 30.71
C ASN A 506 22.42 8.32 31.34
N ASN A 507 21.82 9.46 31.71
CA ASN A 507 22.49 10.52 32.48
C ASN A 507 22.47 10.30 34.01
N ASN A 508 21.83 9.25 34.52
CA ASN A 508 21.74 8.95 35.96
C ASN A 508 22.73 7.87 36.44
N ASN A 509 24.01 8.03 36.12
CA ASN A 509 25.08 7.52 36.98
C ASN A 509 25.30 8.37 38.26
N SER A 510 24.36 9.27 38.57
CA SER A 510 24.18 9.85 39.91
C SER A 510 22.71 10.17 40.16
N THR A 511 21.93 9.16 40.59
CA THR A 511 20.55 9.41 41.03
C THR A 511 20.53 10.41 42.20
N PRO A 512 19.82 11.54 42.11
CA PRO A 512 19.53 12.36 43.28
C PRO A 512 18.56 11.57 44.16
N LYS A 513 18.92 11.36 45.43
CA LYS A 513 18.03 10.73 46.42
C LYS A 513 16.75 11.56 46.55
N ILE A 514 15.66 11.09 45.96
CA ILE A 514 14.31 11.66 46.17
C ILE A 514 13.99 11.60 47.67
N GLY A 515 13.68 12.75 48.26
CA GLY A 515 13.26 12.85 49.65
C GLY A 515 11.86 12.26 49.83
N ARG A 516 11.63 11.55 50.95
CA ARG A 516 10.30 10.96 51.28
C ARG A 516 9.14 11.97 51.22
N ASN A 517 9.40 13.27 51.35
CA ASN A 517 8.38 14.32 51.35
C ASN A 517 8.26 15.06 50.01
N ASP A 518 9.09 14.79 49.01
CA ASP A 518 9.06 15.44 47.71
C ASP A 518 7.87 14.93 46.89
N LEU A 519 7.47 15.69 45.87
CA LEU A 519 6.41 15.28 44.95
C LEU A 519 6.81 13.99 44.21
N CYS A 520 5.86 13.07 44.09
CA CYS A 520 6.12 11.76 43.52
C CYS A 520 6.30 11.85 41.99
N ILE A 521 7.39 11.29 41.49
CA ILE A 521 7.77 11.28 40.06
C ILE A 521 6.76 10.60 39.12
N CYS A 522 5.77 9.87 39.66
CA CYS A 522 4.69 9.29 38.85
C CYS A 522 3.59 10.31 38.49
N GLY A 523 3.80 11.61 38.75
CA GLY A 523 2.86 12.67 38.40
C GLY A 523 1.57 12.69 39.23
N SER A 524 1.48 11.93 40.34
CA SER A 524 0.23 11.81 41.12
C SER A 524 -0.12 13.02 41.99
N GLY A 525 0.74 14.05 42.04
CA GLY A 525 0.59 15.21 42.93
C GLY A 525 0.76 14.89 44.43
N LYS A 526 1.03 13.63 44.81
CA LYS A 526 1.22 13.18 46.20
C LYS A 526 2.71 13.18 46.59
N LYS A 527 3.00 13.29 47.89
CA LYS A 527 4.37 13.09 48.41
C LYS A 527 4.85 11.65 48.15
N TYR A 528 6.13 11.46 47.83
CA TYR A 528 6.71 10.16 47.47
C TYR A 528 6.40 9.04 48.49
N LYS A 529 6.49 9.32 49.80
CA LYS A 529 6.16 8.35 50.87
C LYS A 529 4.68 7.90 50.92
N LYS A 530 3.78 8.65 50.30
CA LYS A 530 2.32 8.38 50.24
C LYS A 530 1.88 7.83 48.87
N CYS A 531 2.83 7.53 47.98
CA CYS A 531 2.57 7.02 46.64
C CYS A 531 3.57 5.90 46.31
N CYS A 532 4.47 6.06 45.35
CA CYS A 532 5.39 4.99 44.96
C CYS A 532 6.30 4.50 46.10
N GLY A 533 6.60 5.35 47.09
CA GLY A 533 7.35 4.98 48.30
C GLY A 533 6.50 4.37 49.42
N SER A 534 5.21 4.09 49.20
CA SER A 534 4.31 3.53 50.23
C SER A 534 4.32 2.00 50.30
N LYS A 535 5.05 1.31 49.42
CA LYS A 535 5.21 -0.15 49.47
C LYS A 535 6.28 -0.53 50.49
N VAL A 536 5.97 -0.38 51.77
CA VAL A 536 6.58 -1.20 52.82
C VAL A 536 5.55 -2.27 53.16
N ILE A 537 5.77 -3.47 52.62
CA ILE A 537 5.15 -4.69 53.14
C ILE A 537 5.62 -4.81 54.59
N GLN A 538 4.73 -4.60 55.56
CA GLN A 538 4.98 -5.07 56.92
C GLN A 538 4.81 -6.60 56.88
N LEU A 539 5.92 -7.31 56.71
CA LEU A 539 6.04 -8.67 57.22
C LEU A 539 6.20 -8.54 58.74
N PHE A 540 5.07 -8.60 59.45
CA PHE A 540 4.79 -9.30 60.71
C PHE A 540 3.40 -8.89 61.20
#